data_AF-Q31KD5-F1
#
_entry.id   AF-Q31KD5-F1
#
_cell.length_a   1.000
_cell.length_b   1.000
_cell.length_c   1.000
_cell.angle_alpha   90.00
_cell.angle_beta   90.00
_cell.angle_gamma   90.00
#
_symmetry.space_group_name_H-M   'P 1'
#
loop_
_entity.id
_entity.type
_entity.pdbx_description
1 polymer ?
#
loop_
_entity_poly.entity_id
_entity_poly.type
_entity_poly.pdbx_seq_one_letter_code
_entity_poly.pdbx_strand_id
1 'polypeptide(L)'
;MDLKTLIREIPDFPKPGILFRDYTTVLKDPQGWRYSIDRLTELIKPLEPTAIVGIESRGFILGAPLAYQLGLGFVPVRKPGKLPADTHSVEYELEYGSDRLEIHQDALAPGDRVVVVDDLIATGGTASATATLIDRCSATLAGFAFVIELEGLNGRDRPWLEQYGRWLWQVVRYGNFGSSFVYQRPVADLLWERVPNTLLLAICSLITTWAIALPLGIQAAVAQNQRSDRILQLISYLGQGTPSFITALLLLFLAQFLTPLLPIGGMTSLDFEDLTPLQQMADLGRHLILPVLALTLSGFASLQRISRGEMLEVLRQDYIRTARAKGLPEQRVIYVHALRNAINPLITLLGFEFATLLSGAFIAEYFFNWPGLGRLILQAVFAQDLYLVMASLMMGAVMLILGNLLADLLLRWVDPRIRLDDLN
;
A
#
# COMPACT_ATOMS: atom_id res chain seq x y z
N MET A 1 3.36 -27.40 25.97
CA MET A 1 4.14 -27.40 27.23
C MET A 1 4.27 -25.95 27.66
N ASP A 2 4.08 -25.62 28.93
CA ASP A 2 4.29 -24.24 29.39
C ASP A 2 5.75 -24.03 29.79
N LEU A 3 6.55 -23.44 28.89
CA LEU A 3 7.96 -23.17 29.13
C LEU A 3 8.19 -22.17 30.28
N LYS A 4 7.21 -21.31 30.63
CA LYS A 4 7.36 -20.35 31.73
C LYS A 4 7.66 -21.04 33.05
N THR A 5 7.08 -22.23 33.27
CA THR A 5 7.31 -23.04 34.48
C THR A 5 8.73 -23.57 34.63
N LEU A 6 9.48 -23.66 33.52
CA LEU A 6 10.84 -24.16 33.49
C LEU A 6 11.88 -23.04 33.52
N ILE A 7 11.50 -21.77 33.34
CA ILE A 7 12.43 -20.64 33.33
C ILE A 7 12.65 -20.17 34.77
N ARG A 8 13.91 -20.19 35.21
CA ARG A 8 14.27 -19.66 36.53
C ARG A 8 14.40 -18.14 36.48
N GLU A 9 13.88 -17.49 37.51
CA GLU A 9 14.11 -16.06 37.76
C GLU A 9 15.28 -15.90 38.73
N ILE A 10 16.26 -15.05 38.38
CA ILE A 10 17.41 -14.71 39.24
C ILE A 10 17.33 -13.21 39.53
N PRO A 11 17.00 -12.78 40.76
CA PRO A 11 17.00 -11.36 41.11
C PRO A 11 18.43 -10.81 41.18
N ASP A 12 18.55 -9.50 40.96
CA ASP A 12 19.76 -8.70 41.12
C ASP A 12 20.96 -9.12 40.25
N PHE A 13 20.70 -9.69 39.06
CA PHE A 13 21.72 -10.08 38.09
C PHE A 13 21.46 -9.44 36.72
N PRO A 14 22.48 -8.93 36.00
CA PRO A 14 23.89 -8.82 36.41
C PRO A 14 24.16 -7.67 37.41
N LYS A 15 23.15 -6.85 37.72
CA LYS A 15 23.23 -5.72 38.66
C LYS A 15 21.98 -5.69 39.55
N PRO A 16 22.06 -5.07 40.74
CA PRO A 16 20.90 -4.88 41.62
C PRO A 16 19.72 -4.21 40.90
N GLY A 17 18.51 -4.72 41.16
CA GLY A 17 17.27 -4.23 40.56
C GLY A 17 16.87 -4.88 39.24
N ILE A 18 17.66 -5.81 38.70
CA ILE A 18 17.35 -6.53 37.45
C ILE A 18 16.89 -7.95 37.76
N LEU A 19 15.71 -8.32 37.26
CA LEU A 19 15.21 -9.70 37.32
C LEU A 19 15.64 -10.46 36.05
N PHE A 20 16.68 -11.28 36.17
CA PHE A 20 17.22 -12.04 35.07
C PHE A 20 16.43 -13.32 34.81
N ARG A 21 16.07 -13.56 33.54
CA ARG A 21 15.41 -14.79 33.08
C ARG A 21 16.45 -15.79 32.61
N ASP A 22 16.63 -16.85 33.39
CA ASP A 22 17.61 -17.88 33.12
C ASP A 22 17.01 -19.03 32.30
N TYR A 23 17.28 -19.00 30.99
CA TYR A 23 16.84 -20.04 30.05
C TYR A 23 17.60 -21.37 30.24
N THR A 24 18.72 -21.40 30.95
CA THR A 24 19.55 -22.61 31.08
C THR A 24 18.84 -23.76 31.79
N THR A 25 17.81 -23.46 32.59
CA THR A 25 16.96 -24.48 33.22
C THR A 25 16.05 -25.19 32.22
N VAL A 26 15.64 -24.52 31.14
CA VAL A 26 14.94 -25.16 30.01
C VAL A 26 15.89 -26.08 29.25
N LEU A 27 17.14 -25.66 29.04
CA LEU A 27 18.18 -26.48 28.40
C LEU A 27 18.47 -27.75 29.19
N LYS A 28 18.43 -27.66 30.52
CA LYS A 28 18.66 -28.79 31.44
C LYS A 28 17.52 -29.82 31.38
N ASP A 29 16.30 -29.39 31.08
CA ASP A 29 15.14 -30.29 30.94
C ASP A 29 15.07 -30.87 29.52
N PRO A 30 15.27 -32.18 29.32
CA PRO A 30 15.33 -32.75 27.96
C PRO A 30 14.04 -32.56 27.16
N GLN A 31 12.88 -32.50 27.82
CA GLN A 31 11.59 -32.31 27.16
C GLN A 31 11.39 -30.84 26.77
N GLY A 32 11.68 -29.92 27.68
CA GLY A 32 11.61 -28.47 27.44
C GLY A 32 12.58 -28.02 26.36
N TRP A 33 13.79 -28.57 26.35
CA TRP A 33 14.76 -28.33 25.30
C TRP A 33 14.26 -28.78 23.93
N ARG A 34 13.87 -30.06 23.81
CA ARG A 34 13.34 -30.61 22.55
C ARG A 34 12.11 -29.85 22.08
N TYR A 35 11.17 -29.59 22.98
CA TYR A 35 9.96 -28.83 22.69
C TYR A 35 10.26 -27.42 22.16
N SER A 36 11.26 -26.72 22.74
CA SER A 36 11.67 -25.39 22.27
C SER A 36 12.17 -25.44 20.83
N ILE A 37 13.06 -26.38 20.52
CA ILE A 37 13.66 -26.54 19.20
C ILE A 37 12.64 -26.99 18.14
N ASP A 38 11.82 -27.99 18.46
CA ASP A 38 10.76 -28.47 17.56
C ASP A 38 9.75 -27.35 17.26
N ARG A 39 9.33 -26.62 18.30
CA ARG A 39 8.34 -25.55 18.13
C ARG A 39 8.89 -24.38 17.33
N LEU A 40 10.13 -23.97 17.58
CA LEU A 40 10.80 -22.94 16.78
C LEU A 40 10.97 -23.40 15.33
N THR A 41 11.34 -24.66 15.09
CA THR A 41 11.44 -25.23 13.74
C THR A 41 10.12 -25.14 13.00
N GLU A 42 9.01 -25.53 13.63
CA GLU A 42 7.66 -25.42 13.04
C GLU A 42 7.28 -23.99 12.66
N LEU A 43 7.65 -23.01 13.48
CA LEU A 43 7.35 -21.59 13.25
C LEU A 43 8.24 -20.98 12.17
N ILE A 44 9.49 -21.43 12.07
CA ILE A 44 10.50 -20.91 11.15
C ILE A 44 10.34 -21.50 9.75
N LYS A 45 9.96 -22.77 9.64
CA LYS A 45 9.87 -23.49 8.36
C LYS A 45 9.02 -22.78 7.28
N PRO A 46 7.85 -22.19 7.58
CA PRO A 46 7.05 -21.46 6.60
C PRO A 46 7.73 -20.20 6.05
N LEU A 47 8.76 -19.66 6.72
CA LEU A 47 9.49 -18.48 6.27
C LEU A 47 10.50 -18.79 5.17
N GLU A 48 10.70 -20.08 4.84
CA GLU A 48 11.65 -20.57 3.85
C GLU A 48 13.06 -19.96 3.98
N PRO A 49 13.71 -20.07 5.17
CA PRO A 49 15.05 -19.53 5.34
C PRO A 49 16.10 -20.36 4.61
N THR A 50 17.18 -19.70 4.17
CA THR A 50 18.39 -20.31 3.61
C THR A 50 19.53 -20.37 4.63
N ALA A 51 19.48 -19.54 5.69
CA ALA A 51 20.45 -19.56 6.78
C ALA A 51 19.83 -19.16 8.12
N ILE A 52 20.43 -19.65 9.22
CA ILE A 52 20.09 -19.27 10.59
C ILE A 52 21.22 -18.43 11.18
N VAL A 53 20.90 -17.24 11.66
CA VAL A 53 21.86 -16.37 12.38
C VAL A 53 21.60 -16.45 13.87
N GLY A 54 22.62 -16.81 14.66
CA GLY A 54 22.55 -16.77 16.12
C GLY A 54 23.18 -15.50 16.67
N ILE A 55 22.50 -14.81 17.60
CA ILE A 55 23.07 -13.67 18.32
C ILE A 55 23.83 -14.19 19.54
N GLU A 56 25.15 -14.00 19.56
CA GLU A 56 26.00 -14.35 20.69
C GLU A 56 25.90 -15.82 21.14
N SER A 57 26.62 -16.17 22.21
CA SER A 57 26.66 -17.56 22.69
C SER A 57 25.29 -18.20 22.96
N ARG A 58 24.25 -17.42 23.26
CA ARG A 58 22.92 -17.95 23.60
C ARG A 58 22.09 -18.24 22.36
N GLY A 59 22.09 -17.32 21.40
CA GLY A 59 21.57 -17.57 20.07
C GLY A 59 22.28 -18.73 19.37
N PHE A 60 23.54 -19.04 19.71
CA PHE A 60 24.23 -20.20 19.15
C PHE A 60 23.68 -21.52 19.67
N ILE A 61 23.34 -21.58 20.96
CA ILE A 61 22.78 -22.77 21.58
C ILE A 61 21.48 -23.16 20.90
N LEU A 62 20.63 -22.19 20.57
CA LEU A 62 19.35 -22.39 19.87
C LEU A 62 19.50 -22.49 18.35
N GLY A 63 20.31 -21.62 17.75
CA GLY A 63 20.44 -21.50 16.31
C GLY A 63 21.16 -22.67 15.65
N ALA A 64 22.18 -23.25 16.30
CA ALA A 64 22.89 -24.41 15.76
C ALA A 64 22.00 -25.66 15.58
N PRO A 65 21.22 -26.12 16.58
CA PRO A 65 20.31 -27.24 16.40
C PRO A 65 19.14 -26.92 15.45
N LEU A 66 18.67 -25.67 15.40
CA LEU A 66 17.67 -25.25 14.40
C LEU A 66 18.21 -25.35 12.98
N ALA A 67 19.41 -24.82 12.74
CA ALA A 67 20.09 -24.92 11.44
C ALA A 67 20.27 -26.39 11.05
N TYR A 68 20.70 -27.24 11.99
CA TYR A 68 20.83 -28.67 11.77
C TYR A 68 19.49 -29.34 11.40
N GLN A 69 18.42 -29.07 12.14
CA GLN A 69 17.11 -29.69 11.90
C GLN A 69 16.45 -29.22 10.60
N LEU A 70 16.73 -27.99 10.18
CA LEU A 70 16.27 -27.43 8.90
C LEU A 70 17.19 -27.78 7.72
N GLY A 71 18.38 -28.33 7.98
CA GLY A 71 19.39 -28.61 6.94
C GLY A 71 20.04 -27.36 6.35
N LEU A 72 20.20 -26.30 7.15
CA LEU A 72 20.68 -24.98 6.72
C LEU A 72 22.05 -24.64 7.32
N GLY A 73 22.69 -23.61 6.77
CA GLY A 73 23.89 -23.01 7.34
C GLY A 73 23.60 -22.25 8.63
N PHE A 74 24.57 -22.24 9.55
CA PHE A 74 24.54 -21.44 10.77
C PHE A 74 25.59 -20.34 10.73
N VAL A 75 25.17 -19.11 11.03
CA VAL A 75 26.02 -17.91 10.97
C VAL A 75 26.09 -17.24 12.35
N PRO A 76 27.29 -17.10 12.93
CA PRO A 76 27.46 -16.46 14.23
C PRO A 76 27.55 -14.93 14.11
N VAL A 77 26.75 -14.22 14.92
CA VAL A 77 26.94 -12.78 15.19
C VAL A 77 27.50 -12.61 16.60
N ARG A 78 28.58 -11.83 16.73
CA ARG A 78 29.36 -11.74 17.98
C ARG A 78 29.82 -10.33 18.31
N LYS A 79 30.20 -10.12 19.56
CA LYS A 79 30.92 -8.94 20.04
C LYS A 79 32.27 -8.80 19.36
N PRO A 80 32.81 -7.57 19.31
CA PRO A 80 34.08 -7.29 18.66
C PRO A 80 35.24 -8.18 19.06
N GLY A 81 36.05 -8.55 18.07
CA GLY A 81 37.29 -9.30 18.26
C GLY A 81 37.10 -10.80 18.56
N LYS A 82 35.88 -11.34 18.36
CA LYS A 82 35.58 -12.78 18.52
C LYS A 82 35.45 -13.53 17.19
N LEU A 83 35.47 -12.80 16.08
CA LEU A 83 35.37 -13.31 14.73
C LEU A 83 36.74 -13.17 14.05
N PRO A 84 37.28 -14.23 13.41
CA PRO A 84 38.67 -14.24 12.94
C PRO A 84 38.91 -13.57 11.57
N ALA A 85 37.88 -13.39 10.74
CA ALA A 85 37.96 -12.79 9.41
C ALA A 85 37.38 -11.36 9.42
N ASP A 86 37.44 -10.66 8.28
CA ASP A 86 36.91 -9.30 8.14
C ASP A 86 35.43 -9.22 8.51
N THR A 87 35.06 -8.19 9.27
CA THR A 87 33.69 -8.05 9.80
C THR A 87 33.01 -6.75 9.34
N HIS A 88 31.69 -6.80 9.28
CA HIS A 88 30.87 -5.60 9.44
C HIS A 88 30.58 -5.39 10.92
N SER A 89 30.54 -4.14 11.37
CA SER A 89 30.24 -3.79 12.77
C SER A 89 29.13 -2.76 12.87
N VAL A 90 28.23 -2.93 13.84
CA VAL A 90 27.13 -2.01 14.16
C VAL A 90 27.14 -1.73 15.66
N GLU A 91 27.15 -0.45 16.00
CA GLU A 91 26.94 0.06 17.36
C GLU A 91 25.43 0.19 17.62
N TYR A 92 24.99 -0.17 18.82
CA TYR A 92 23.61 -0.03 19.25
C TYR A 92 23.53 0.39 20.72
N GLU A 93 22.46 1.11 21.05
CA GLU A 93 22.20 1.59 22.40
C GLU A 93 21.49 0.51 23.23
N LEU A 94 22.00 0.33 24.45
CA LEU A 94 21.42 -0.46 25.53
C LEU A 94 20.77 0.48 26.56
N GLU A 95 19.94 -0.07 27.45
CA GLU A 95 19.35 0.68 28.58
C GLU A 95 20.41 1.38 29.46
N TYR A 96 21.65 0.87 29.46
CA TYR A 96 22.78 1.42 30.21
C TYR A 96 24.09 1.34 29.38
N GLY A 97 24.17 2.06 28.26
CA GLY A 97 25.41 2.24 27.47
C GLY A 97 25.24 1.94 25.98
N SER A 98 26.35 1.81 25.26
CA SER A 98 26.39 1.33 23.87
C SER A 98 27.22 0.05 23.79
N ASP A 99 26.80 -0.89 22.96
CA ASP A 99 27.55 -2.12 22.68
C ASP A 99 27.64 -2.34 21.16
N ARG A 100 28.44 -3.32 20.76
CA ARG A 100 28.73 -3.61 19.35
C ARG A 100 28.50 -5.07 19.02
N LEU A 101 28.01 -5.30 17.81
CA LEU A 101 27.95 -6.62 17.20
C LEU A 101 28.68 -6.61 15.86
N GLU A 102 29.18 -7.78 15.50
CA GLU A 102 29.96 -8.07 14.31
C GLU A 102 29.49 -9.36 13.64
N ILE A 103 29.53 -9.36 12.31
CA ILE A 103 29.32 -10.52 11.43
C ILE A 103 30.46 -10.57 10.42
N HIS A 104 30.90 -11.75 9.98
CA HIS A 104 31.85 -11.82 8.86
C HIS A 104 31.22 -11.27 7.59
N GLN A 105 32.00 -10.56 6.78
CA GLN A 105 31.50 -9.94 5.54
C GLN A 105 31.08 -10.97 4.49
N ASP A 106 31.68 -12.15 4.51
CA ASP A 106 31.40 -13.30 3.63
C ASP A 106 30.42 -14.32 4.25
N ALA A 107 29.82 -14.01 5.41
CA ALA A 107 28.96 -14.95 6.13
C ALA A 107 27.64 -15.26 5.40
N LEU A 108 27.17 -14.33 4.56
CA LEU A 108 25.89 -14.40 3.86
C LEU A 108 26.07 -13.92 2.43
N ALA A 109 25.31 -14.51 1.51
CA ALA A 109 25.30 -14.14 0.11
C ALA A 109 24.09 -13.28 -0.27
N PRO A 110 24.20 -12.46 -1.32
CA PRO A 110 23.03 -11.78 -1.89
C PRO A 110 21.92 -12.77 -2.24
N GLY A 111 20.72 -12.53 -1.71
CA GLY A 111 19.56 -13.41 -1.89
C GLY A 111 19.31 -14.41 -0.76
N ASP A 112 20.22 -14.51 0.23
CA ASP A 112 19.95 -15.32 1.43
C ASP A 112 18.75 -14.79 2.20
N ARG A 113 17.89 -15.71 2.66
CA ARG A 113 16.75 -15.44 3.54
C ARG A 113 17.08 -15.92 4.94
N VAL A 114 17.24 -14.99 5.87
CA VAL A 114 17.86 -15.27 7.16
C VAL A 114 16.85 -15.17 8.29
N VAL A 115 16.85 -16.16 9.18
CA VAL A 115 16.15 -16.05 10.47
C VAL A 115 17.15 -15.86 11.59
N VAL A 116 16.93 -14.82 12.38
CA VAL A 116 17.77 -14.47 13.53
C VAL A 116 17.19 -15.10 14.79
N VAL A 117 18.04 -15.75 15.58
CA VAL A 117 17.65 -16.52 16.76
C VAL A 117 18.42 -16.05 17.98
N ASP A 118 17.70 -15.89 19.09
CA ASP A 118 18.29 -15.73 20.44
C ASP A 118 17.39 -16.36 21.52
N ASP A 119 17.88 -16.45 22.76
CA ASP A 119 17.08 -16.99 23.88
C ASP A 119 15.96 -16.04 24.30
N LEU A 120 16.23 -14.73 24.33
CA LEU A 120 15.28 -13.74 24.79
C LEU A 120 15.31 -12.44 23.98
N ILE A 121 14.18 -11.73 23.99
CA ILE A 121 14.06 -10.36 23.51
C ILE A 121 13.62 -9.42 24.64
N ALA A 122 14.38 -8.34 24.79
CA ALA A 122 14.10 -7.22 25.69
C ALA A 122 13.53 -6.04 24.90
N THR A 123 14.26 -4.92 24.85
CA THR A 123 13.93 -3.73 24.04
C THR A 123 14.24 -3.87 22.55
N GLY A 124 14.78 -5.02 22.10
CA GLY A 124 15.05 -5.33 20.70
C GLY A 124 16.33 -4.71 20.12
N GLY A 125 17.21 -4.12 20.94
CA GLY A 125 18.45 -3.48 20.47
C GLY A 125 19.39 -4.41 19.71
N THR A 126 19.72 -5.57 20.28
CA THR A 126 20.58 -6.60 19.66
C THR A 126 19.96 -7.17 18.38
N ALA A 127 18.65 -7.41 18.39
CA ALA A 127 17.89 -7.86 17.22
C ALA A 127 17.96 -6.85 16.08
N SER A 128 17.75 -5.57 16.37
CA SER A 128 17.84 -4.47 15.39
C SER A 128 19.26 -4.28 14.85
N ALA A 129 20.27 -4.37 15.72
CA ALA A 129 21.68 -4.30 15.30
C ALA A 129 22.04 -5.45 14.37
N THR A 130 21.57 -6.66 14.69
CA THR A 130 21.78 -7.86 13.87
C THR A 130 21.07 -7.76 12.52
N ALA A 131 19.85 -7.23 12.47
CA ALA A 131 19.17 -6.95 11.21
C ALA A 131 19.96 -5.97 10.32
N THR A 132 20.56 -4.94 10.92
CA THR A 132 21.42 -3.97 10.19
C THR A 132 22.69 -4.64 9.67
N LEU A 133 23.26 -5.60 10.40
CA LEU A 133 24.41 -6.37 9.94
C LEU A 133 24.04 -7.29 8.75
N ILE A 134 22.88 -7.93 8.79
CA ILE A 134 22.35 -8.77 7.70
C ILE A 134 22.13 -7.93 6.43
N ASP A 135 21.55 -6.74 6.59
CA ASP A 135 21.35 -5.78 5.48
C ASP A 135 22.69 -5.36 4.85
N ARG A 136 23.73 -5.14 5.66
CA ARG A 136 25.08 -4.84 5.14
C ARG A 136 25.70 -6.00 4.37
N CYS A 137 25.33 -7.24 4.68
CA CYS A 137 25.71 -8.42 3.89
C CYS A 137 24.85 -8.60 2.63
N SER A 138 23.92 -7.69 2.31
CA SER A 138 22.97 -7.79 1.20
C SER A 138 22.03 -9.01 1.26
N ALA A 139 21.77 -9.51 2.47
CA ALA A 139 20.83 -10.61 2.72
C ALA A 139 19.46 -10.09 3.20
N THR A 140 18.42 -10.89 3.00
CA THR A 140 17.05 -10.56 3.39
C THR A 140 16.74 -11.14 4.76
N LEU A 141 16.32 -10.29 5.71
CA LEU A 141 15.80 -10.76 7.00
C LEU A 141 14.41 -11.36 6.81
N ALA A 142 14.27 -12.68 6.98
CA ALA A 142 13.01 -13.41 6.89
C ALA A 142 12.22 -13.38 8.21
N GLY A 143 12.90 -13.29 9.36
CA GLY A 143 12.23 -13.17 10.64
C GLY A 143 13.15 -13.24 11.85
N PHE A 144 12.55 -13.09 13.04
CA PHE A 144 13.21 -13.30 14.31
C PHE A 144 12.51 -14.42 15.09
N ALA A 145 13.28 -15.19 15.84
CA ALA A 145 12.79 -16.24 16.71
C ALA A 145 13.43 -16.12 18.10
N PHE A 146 12.60 -15.89 19.11
CA PHE A 146 12.99 -15.80 20.51
C PHE A 146 12.16 -16.77 21.34
N VAL A 147 12.74 -17.32 22.40
CA VAL A 147 12.02 -18.21 23.32
C VAL A 147 11.29 -17.41 24.41
N ILE A 148 11.88 -16.30 24.85
CA ILE A 148 11.38 -15.47 25.95
C ILE A 148 11.20 -14.03 25.46
N GLU A 149 10.06 -13.42 25.78
CA GLU A 149 9.86 -11.98 25.67
C GLU A 149 9.79 -11.35 27.07
N LEU A 150 10.58 -10.29 27.31
CA LEU A 150 10.55 -9.54 28.56
C LEU A 150 9.48 -8.44 28.50
N GLU A 151 8.21 -8.86 28.61
CA GLU A 151 7.03 -7.97 28.52
C GLU A 151 7.13 -6.75 29.45
N GLY A 152 7.71 -6.90 30.65
CA GLY A 152 7.84 -5.82 31.65
C GLY A 152 8.81 -4.70 31.29
N LEU A 153 9.56 -4.82 30.18
CA LEU A 153 10.42 -3.74 29.65
C LEU A 153 9.71 -2.91 28.58
N ASN A 154 8.44 -3.18 28.28
CA ASN A 154 7.60 -2.38 27.39
C ASN A 154 8.25 -2.12 26.02
N GLY A 155 9.04 -3.06 25.51
CA GLY A 155 9.74 -2.93 24.23
C GLY A 155 8.78 -2.69 23.05
N ARG A 156 7.56 -3.22 23.15
CA ARG A 156 6.44 -2.98 22.21
C ARG A 156 5.79 -1.60 22.37
N ASP A 157 5.91 -0.97 23.55
CA ASP A 157 5.21 0.27 23.90
C ASP A 157 6.07 1.52 23.65
N ARG A 158 7.10 1.42 22.79
CA ARG A 158 7.79 2.62 22.32
C ARG A 158 6.77 3.60 21.74
N PRO A 159 6.87 4.91 22.01
CA PRO A 159 5.91 5.88 21.50
C PRO A 159 5.72 5.71 19.99
N TRP A 160 4.47 5.69 19.53
CA TRP A 160 4.16 5.47 18.11
C TRP A 160 4.86 6.50 17.20
N LEU A 161 5.12 7.71 17.69
CA LEU A 161 5.88 8.74 16.97
C LEU A 161 7.32 8.30 16.67
N GLU A 162 7.99 7.64 17.62
CA GLU A 162 9.36 7.15 17.41
C GLU A 162 9.37 5.99 16.41
N GLN A 163 8.39 5.08 16.52
CA GLN A 163 8.27 3.96 15.59
C GLN A 163 7.99 4.46 14.16
N TYR A 164 7.04 5.38 14.02
CA TYR A 164 6.72 6.03 12.75
C TYR A 164 7.91 6.82 12.20
N GLY A 165 8.61 7.59 13.05
CA GLY A 165 9.78 8.37 12.64
C GLY A 165 10.92 7.48 12.12
N ARG A 166 11.18 6.34 12.77
CA ARG A 166 12.16 5.35 12.28
C ARG A 166 11.74 4.73 10.96
N TRP A 167 10.48 4.33 10.82
CA TRP A 167 9.95 3.81 9.57
C TRP A 167 10.05 4.84 8.44
N LEU A 168 9.64 6.09 8.69
CA LEU A 168 9.72 7.17 7.73
C LEU A 168 11.18 7.46 7.33
N TRP A 169 12.11 7.42 8.28
CA TRP A 169 13.54 7.53 7.98
C TRP A 169 14.02 6.40 7.05
N GLN A 170 13.60 5.16 7.28
CA GLN A 170 13.92 4.02 6.42
C GLN A 170 13.37 4.20 4.99
N VAL A 171 12.13 4.67 4.89
CA VAL A 171 11.48 5.00 3.62
C VAL A 171 12.25 6.10 2.87
N VAL A 172 12.52 7.23 3.52
CA VAL A 172 13.15 8.40 2.86
C VAL A 172 14.61 8.13 2.52
N ARG A 173 15.35 7.43 3.39
CA ARG A 173 16.79 7.21 3.22
C ARG A 173 17.12 6.04 2.28
N TYR A 174 16.34 4.96 2.36
CA TYR A 174 16.65 3.69 1.69
C TYR A 174 15.55 3.21 0.74
N GLY A 175 14.39 3.87 0.70
CA GLY A 175 13.24 3.37 -0.04
C GLY A 175 12.64 2.11 0.59
N ASN A 176 12.96 1.81 1.85
CA ASN A 176 12.53 0.59 2.52
C ASN A 176 11.22 0.84 3.30
N PHE A 177 10.13 0.29 2.78
CA PHE A 177 8.80 0.39 3.37
C PHE A 177 8.52 -0.66 4.46
N GLY A 178 9.47 -1.55 4.71
CA GLY A 178 9.29 -2.74 5.52
C GLY A 178 8.74 -3.91 4.72
N SER A 179 8.47 -5.01 5.43
CA SER A 179 7.92 -6.24 4.86
C SER A 179 6.51 -6.46 5.38
N SER A 180 5.62 -6.90 4.50
CA SER A 180 4.27 -7.29 4.87
C SER A 180 4.30 -8.53 5.77
N PHE A 181 3.57 -8.49 6.88
CA PHE A 181 3.43 -9.64 7.77
C PHE A 181 2.57 -10.75 7.18
N VAL A 182 1.62 -10.37 6.30
CA VAL A 182 0.68 -11.31 5.66
C VAL A 182 1.33 -12.01 4.47
N TYR A 183 1.97 -11.23 3.59
CA TYR A 183 2.55 -11.73 2.35
C TYR A 183 4.01 -12.16 2.51
N GLN A 184 4.65 -11.83 3.65
CA GLN A 184 6.06 -12.14 3.93
C GLN A 184 7.01 -11.68 2.82
N ARG A 185 6.69 -10.55 2.21
CA ARG A 185 7.41 -9.93 1.10
C ARG A 185 7.58 -8.43 1.34
N PRO A 186 8.60 -7.80 0.72
CA PRO A 186 8.76 -6.35 0.76
C PRO A 186 7.48 -5.63 0.33
N VAL A 187 7.08 -4.61 1.08
CA VAL A 187 5.89 -3.82 0.80
C VAL A 187 6.00 -3.07 -0.54
N ALA A 188 7.21 -2.63 -0.89
CA ALA A 188 7.47 -1.94 -2.16
C ALA A 188 7.06 -2.78 -3.38
N ASP A 189 7.42 -4.06 -3.39
CA ASP A 189 7.08 -4.97 -4.49
C ASP A 189 5.56 -5.14 -4.62
N LEU A 190 4.89 -5.37 -3.50
CA LEU A 190 3.43 -5.54 -3.46
C LEU A 190 2.71 -4.30 -3.99
N LEU A 191 3.20 -3.11 -3.65
CA LEU A 191 2.64 -1.87 -4.16
C LEU A 191 2.89 -1.73 -5.66
N TRP A 192 4.12 -1.97 -6.13
CA TRP A 192 4.49 -1.80 -7.54
C TRP A 192 3.76 -2.77 -8.47
N GLU A 193 3.46 -3.98 -7.99
CA GLU A 193 2.64 -4.96 -8.71
C GLU A 193 1.16 -4.52 -8.87
N ARG A 194 0.66 -3.64 -7.99
CA ARG A 194 -0.77 -3.25 -7.96
C ARG A 194 -1.05 -1.83 -8.49
N VAL A 195 -0.08 -0.92 -8.39
CA VAL A 195 -0.18 0.47 -8.88
C VAL A 195 -0.67 0.51 -10.34
N PRO A 196 -0.08 -0.23 -11.30
CA PRO A 196 -0.48 -0.12 -12.71
C PRO A 196 -1.94 -0.52 -12.95
N ASN A 197 -2.43 -1.52 -12.20
CA ASN A 197 -3.80 -2.03 -12.36
C ASN A 197 -4.83 -1.01 -11.86
N THR A 198 -4.57 -0.36 -10.73
CA THR A 198 -5.42 0.73 -10.22
C THR A 198 -5.38 1.93 -11.15
N LEU A 199 -4.20 2.32 -11.64
CA LEU A 199 -4.06 3.44 -12.58
C LEU A 199 -4.79 3.18 -13.91
N LEU A 200 -4.70 1.96 -14.46
CA LEU A 200 -5.42 1.58 -15.67
C LEU A 200 -6.93 1.75 -15.49
N LEU A 201 -7.48 1.15 -14.43
CA LEU A 201 -8.91 1.22 -14.10
C LEU A 201 -9.36 2.68 -13.91
N ALA A 202 -8.58 3.43 -13.14
CA ALA A 202 -8.80 4.83 -12.84
C ALA A 202 -8.81 5.73 -14.08
N ILE A 203 -7.77 5.66 -14.91
CA ILE A 203 -7.62 6.49 -16.10
C ILE A 203 -8.73 6.17 -17.11
N CYS A 204 -9.04 4.89 -17.32
CA CYS A 204 -10.16 4.51 -18.18
C CYS A 204 -11.48 5.07 -17.66
N SER A 205 -11.76 4.94 -16.36
CA SER A 205 -12.96 5.51 -15.76
C SER A 205 -13.01 7.03 -15.85
N LEU A 206 -11.89 7.72 -15.58
CA LEU A 206 -11.78 9.17 -15.68
C LEU A 206 -12.11 9.64 -17.11
N ILE A 207 -11.43 9.08 -18.11
CA ILE A 207 -11.63 9.43 -19.52
C ILE A 207 -13.09 9.17 -19.93
N THR A 208 -13.64 8.00 -19.62
CA THR A 208 -15.03 7.66 -19.96
C THR A 208 -16.04 8.57 -19.26
N THR A 209 -15.80 8.88 -17.98
CA THR A 209 -16.64 9.80 -17.21
C THR A 209 -16.64 11.19 -17.81
N TRP A 210 -15.47 11.77 -18.07
CA TRP A 210 -15.36 13.10 -18.65
C TRP A 210 -15.91 13.16 -20.08
N ALA A 211 -15.64 12.15 -20.91
CA ALA A 211 -16.14 12.06 -22.28
C ALA A 211 -17.67 12.02 -22.38
N ILE A 212 -18.35 11.48 -21.36
CA ILE A 212 -19.82 11.39 -21.33
C ILE A 212 -20.43 12.55 -20.53
N ALA A 213 -19.94 12.82 -19.32
CA ALA A 213 -20.52 13.77 -18.39
C ALA A 213 -20.38 15.22 -18.87
N LEU A 214 -19.23 15.60 -19.45
CA LEU A 214 -18.99 16.98 -19.88
C LEU A 214 -19.92 17.37 -21.05
N PRO A 215 -20.02 16.59 -22.16
CA PRO A 215 -20.97 16.92 -23.23
C PRO A 215 -22.43 16.93 -22.77
N LEU A 216 -22.84 15.97 -21.94
CA LEU A 216 -24.22 15.92 -21.42
C LEU A 216 -24.49 17.04 -20.41
N GLY A 217 -23.50 17.50 -19.66
CA GLY A 217 -23.59 18.69 -18.80
C GLY A 217 -23.80 19.97 -19.61
N ILE A 218 -23.01 20.16 -20.67
CA ILE A 218 -23.15 21.27 -21.62
C ILE A 218 -24.52 21.24 -22.29
N GLN A 219 -24.95 20.08 -22.80
CA GLN A 219 -26.25 19.91 -23.44
C GLN A 219 -27.40 20.25 -22.47
N ALA A 220 -27.32 19.78 -21.22
CA ALA A 220 -28.34 20.08 -20.21
C ALA A 220 -28.39 21.57 -19.84
N ALA A 221 -27.26 22.27 -19.83
CA ALA A 221 -27.20 23.71 -19.59
C ALA A 221 -27.81 24.52 -20.75
N VAL A 222 -27.51 24.14 -21.99
CA VAL A 222 -28.07 24.79 -23.19
C VAL A 222 -29.57 24.52 -23.32
N ALA A 223 -30.00 23.30 -23.01
CA ALA A 223 -31.40 22.88 -23.03
C ALA A 223 -32.11 23.13 -21.68
N GLN A 224 -31.73 24.18 -20.94
CA GLN A 224 -32.24 24.46 -19.60
C GLN A 224 -33.78 24.36 -19.53
N ASN A 225 -34.28 23.61 -18.55
CA ASN A 225 -35.71 23.36 -18.31
C ASN A 225 -36.46 22.57 -19.39
N GLN A 226 -35.80 22.13 -20.46
CA GLN A 226 -36.37 21.26 -21.47
C GLN A 226 -36.41 19.79 -21.00
N ARG A 227 -37.06 18.91 -21.76
CA ARG A 227 -37.21 17.49 -21.39
C ARG A 227 -35.85 16.78 -21.27
N SER A 228 -34.90 17.08 -22.14
CA SER A 228 -33.55 16.50 -22.10
C SER A 228 -32.82 16.84 -20.80
N ASP A 229 -32.84 18.11 -20.39
CA ASP A 229 -32.28 18.58 -19.11
C ASP A 229 -32.93 17.88 -17.91
N ARG A 230 -34.27 17.81 -17.88
CA ARG A 230 -35.01 17.15 -16.78
C ARG A 230 -34.69 15.65 -16.67
N ILE A 231 -34.55 14.95 -17.81
CA ILE A 231 -34.17 13.53 -17.83
C ILE A 231 -32.74 13.35 -17.33
N LEU A 232 -31.79 14.16 -17.81
CA LEU A 232 -30.39 14.08 -17.37
C LEU A 232 -30.23 14.39 -15.87
N GLN A 233 -31.00 15.36 -15.35
CA GLN A 233 -31.06 15.63 -13.92
C GLN A 233 -31.62 14.44 -13.14
N LEU A 234 -32.72 13.84 -13.60
CA LEU A 234 -33.28 12.65 -12.95
C LEU A 234 -32.28 11.50 -12.89
N ILE A 235 -31.62 11.19 -14.01
CA ILE A 235 -30.58 10.15 -14.08
C ILE A 235 -29.43 10.48 -13.12
N SER A 236 -28.97 11.72 -13.10
CA SER A 236 -27.86 12.14 -12.23
C SER A 236 -28.24 12.10 -10.75
N TYR A 237 -29.46 12.48 -10.37
CA TYR A 237 -29.93 12.38 -8.98
C TYR A 237 -30.10 10.92 -8.53
N LEU A 238 -30.62 10.05 -9.39
CA LEU A 238 -30.70 8.61 -9.11
C LEU A 238 -29.31 7.99 -8.97
N GLY A 239 -28.39 8.34 -9.88
CA GLY A 239 -27.00 7.88 -9.83
C GLY A 239 -26.28 8.33 -8.55
N GLN A 240 -26.45 9.59 -8.14
CA GLN A 240 -25.83 10.10 -6.91
C GLN A 240 -26.48 9.56 -5.64
N GLY A 241 -27.79 9.30 -5.68
CA GLY A 241 -28.52 8.70 -4.55
C GLY A 241 -28.24 7.22 -4.36
N THR A 242 -27.66 6.54 -5.36
CA THR A 242 -27.34 5.12 -5.30
C THR A 242 -25.91 4.92 -4.80
N PRO A 243 -25.69 4.23 -3.66
CA PRO A 243 -24.35 3.87 -3.21
C PRO A 243 -23.58 3.09 -4.29
N SER A 244 -22.32 3.45 -4.53
CA SER A 244 -21.49 2.88 -5.59
C SER A 244 -21.32 1.36 -5.51
N PHE A 245 -21.28 0.79 -4.30
CA PHE A 245 -21.23 -0.67 -4.13
C PHE A 245 -22.53 -1.35 -4.58
N ILE A 246 -23.69 -0.71 -4.42
CA ILE A 246 -24.97 -1.23 -4.93
C ILE A 246 -24.94 -1.22 -6.46
N THR A 247 -24.43 -0.15 -7.08
CA THR A 247 -24.24 -0.09 -8.53
C THR A 247 -23.34 -1.23 -9.02
N ALA A 248 -22.22 -1.50 -8.33
CA ALA A 248 -21.34 -2.62 -8.65
C ALA A 248 -22.07 -3.98 -8.55
N LEU A 249 -22.83 -4.20 -7.47
CA LEU A 249 -23.62 -5.43 -7.28
C LEU A 249 -24.71 -5.60 -8.34
N LEU A 250 -25.41 -4.54 -8.72
CA LEU A 250 -26.42 -4.58 -9.77
C LEU A 250 -25.80 -4.89 -11.14
N LEU A 251 -24.62 -4.32 -11.43
CA LEU A 251 -23.88 -4.61 -12.65
C LEU A 251 -23.39 -6.06 -12.68
N LEU A 252 -22.93 -6.61 -11.55
CA LEU A 252 -22.58 -8.03 -11.42
C LEU A 252 -23.79 -8.93 -11.63
N PHE A 253 -24.92 -8.60 -10.99
CA PHE A 253 -26.18 -9.32 -11.19
C PHE A 253 -26.61 -9.31 -12.65
N LEU A 254 -26.55 -8.15 -13.31
CA LEU A 254 -26.87 -8.04 -14.74
C LEU A 254 -25.89 -8.84 -15.60
N ALA A 255 -24.58 -8.74 -15.33
CA ALA A 255 -23.55 -9.47 -16.04
C ALA A 255 -23.74 -10.98 -15.95
N GLN A 256 -24.20 -11.48 -14.79
CA GLN A 256 -24.54 -12.90 -14.63
C GLN A 256 -25.59 -13.37 -15.66
N PHE A 257 -26.61 -12.55 -15.97
CA PHE A 257 -27.60 -12.89 -17.01
C PHE A 257 -27.09 -12.70 -18.44
N LEU A 258 -26.08 -11.86 -18.63
CA LEU A 258 -25.45 -11.59 -19.92
C LEU A 258 -24.27 -12.53 -20.20
N THR A 259 -23.92 -13.43 -19.27
CA THR A 259 -22.89 -14.47 -19.44
C THR A 259 -23.14 -15.26 -20.72
N PRO A 260 -22.13 -15.50 -21.59
CA PRO A 260 -20.68 -15.29 -21.38
C PRO A 260 -20.13 -13.96 -21.91
N LEU A 261 -20.97 -12.97 -22.22
CA LEU A 261 -20.54 -11.75 -22.92
C LEU A 261 -19.63 -10.85 -22.07
N LEU A 262 -19.91 -10.77 -20.76
CA LEU A 262 -19.19 -9.90 -19.83
C LEU A 262 -18.61 -10.72 -18.68
N PRO A 263 -17.30 -10.59 -18.40
CA PRO A 263 -16.69 -11.27 -17.27
C PRO A 263 -17.17 -10.66 -15.95
N ILE A 264 -17.49 -11.51 -14.99
CA ILE A 264 -18.00 -11.11 -13.67
C ILE A 264 -16.88 -10.76 -12.67
N GLY A 265 -15.61 -10.98 -13.02
CA GLY A 265 -14.50 -10.52 -12.22
C GLY A 265 -13.13 -10.97 -12.72
N GLY A 266 -12.09 -10.47 -12.07
CA GLY A 266 -10.70 -10.63 -12.50
C GLY A 266 -10.27 -9.55 -13.51
N MET A 267 -8.99 -9.54 -13.82
CA MET A 267 -8.40 -8.62 -14.82
C MET A 267 -8.29 -9.26 -16.20
N THR A 268 -8.19 -10.59 -16.25
CA THR A 268 -7.94 -11.37 -17.46
C THR A 268 -8.62 -12.73 -17.36
N SER A 269 -8.90 -13.35 -18.51
CA SER A 269 -9.37 -14.72 -18.62
C SER A 269 -8.27 -15.74 -18.23
N LEU A 270 -8.66 -16.99 -17.97
CA LEU A 270 -7.75 -18.07 -17.57
C LEU A 270 -6.75 -18.46 -18.68
N ASP A 271 -7.13 -18.27 -19.93
CA ASP A 271 -6.36 -18.58 -21.14
C ASP A 271 -5.49 -17.40 -21.64
N PHE A 272 -5.37 -16.32 -20.85
CA PHE A 272 -4.73 -15.07 -21.27
C PHE A 272 -3.28 -15.23 -21.76
N GLU A 273 -2.51 -16.12 -21.15
CA GLU A 273 -1.11 -16.38 -21.54
C GLU A 273 -0.99 -17.03 -22.93
N ASP A 274 -2.03 -17.74 -23.38
CA ASP A 274 -2.06 -18.42 -24.68
C ASP A 274 -2.59 -17.51 -25.81
N LEU A 275 -3.10 -16.32 -25.48
CA LEU A 275 -3.70 -15.39 -26.43
C LEU A 275 -2.65 -14.57 -27.19
N THR A 276 -2.97 -14.20 -28.42
CA THR A 276 -2.18 -13.20 -29.18
C THR A 276 -2.25 -11.83 -28.51
N PRO A 277 -1.27 -10.93 -28.72
CA PRO A 277 -1.28 -9.60 -28.08
C PRO A 277 -2.57 -8.79 -28.34
N LEU A 278 -3.16 -8.90 -29.53
CA LEU A 278 -4.43 -8.23 -29.85
C LEU A 278 -5.61 -8.84 -29.07
N GLN A 279 -5.62 -10.16 -28.89
CA GLN A 279 -6.63 -10.84 -28.10
C GLN A 279 -6.47 -10.55 -26.60
N GLN A 280 -5.24 -10.43 -26.09
CA GLN A 280 -4.96 -9.99 -24.73
C GLN A 280 -5.52 -8.58 -24.48
N MET A 281 -5.31 -7.65 -25.41
CA MET A 281 -5.90 -6.30 -25.30
C MET A 281 -7.42 -6.32 -25.30
N ALA A 282 -8.04 -7.17 -26.14
CA ALA A 282 -9.49 -7.32 -26.19
C ALA A 282 -10.05 -7.96 -24.91
N ASP A 283 -9.35 -8.94 -24.35
CA ASP A 283 -9.69 -9.61 -23.10
C ASP A 283 -9.65 -8.64 -21.91
N LEU A 284 -8.54 -7.91 -21.76
CA LEU A 284 -8.40 -6.85 -20.76
C LEU A 284 -9.48 -5.77 -20.92
N GLY A 285 -9.77 -5.38 -22.16
CA GLY A 285 -10.84 -4.44 -22.49
C GLY A 285 -12.21 -4.91 -22.01
N ARG A 286 -12.53 -6.20 -22.17
CA ARG A 286 -13.79 -6.80 -21.67
C ARG A 286 -13.86 -6.80 -20.14
N HIS A 287 -12.76 -7.11 -19.47
CA HIS A 287 -12.69 -7.10 -17.99
C HIS A 287 -12.78 -5.69 -17.40
N LEU A 288 -12.39 -4.66 -18.16
CA LEU A 288 -12.55 -3.27 -17.75
C LEU A 288 -13.99 -2.77 -17.81
N ILE A 289 -14.87 -3.36 -18.63
CA ILE A 289 -16.21 -2.80 -18.90
C ILE A 289 -17.02 -2.59 -17.63
N LEU A 290 -17.21 -3.64 -16.81
CA LEU A 290 -18.07 -3.52 -15.62
C LEU A 290 -17.45 -2.63 -14.52
N PRO A 291 -16.17 -2.78 -14.15
CA PRO A 291 -15.52 -1.88 -13.20
C PRO A 291 -15.57 -0.41 -13.66
N VAL A 292 -15.25 -0.14 -14.93
CA VAL A 292 -15.26 1.22 -15.49
C VAL A 292 -16.67 1.77 -15.52
N LEU A 293 -17.69 0.98 -15.90
CA LEU A 293 -19.08 1.42 -15.86
C LEU A 293 -19.53 1.75 -14.43
N ALA A 294 -19.18 0.92 -13.43
CA ALA A 294 -19.56 1.16 -12.04
C ALA A 294 -19.01 2.50 -11.52
N LEU A 295 -17.73 2.77 -11.79
CA LEU A 295 -17.07 4.03 -11.43
C LEU A 295 -17.62 5.20 -12.25
N THR A 296 -17.84 4.99 -13.56
CA THR A 296 -18.37 6.01 -14.48
C THR A 296 -19.76 6.46 -14.08
N LEU A 297 -20.67 5.55 -13.70
CA LEU A 297 -22.03 5.94 -13.27
C LEU A 297 -21.99 6.85 -12.03
N SER A 298 -21.07 6.56 -11.11
CA SER A 298 -20.89 7.32 -9.87
C SER A 298 -20.26 8.70 -10.15
N GLY A 299 -19.21 8.74 -10.96
CA GLY A 299 -18.53 9.99 -11.35
C GLY A 299 -19.40 10.87 -12.26
N PHE A 300 -20.12 10.26 -13.20
CA PHE A 300 -21.02 10.93 -14.15
C PHE A 300 -22.06 11.78 -13.42
N ALA A 301 -22.73 11.21 -12.41
CA ALA A 301 -23.79 11.89 -11.68
C ALA A 301 -23.30 13.20 -11.03
N SER A 302 -22.07 13.22 -10.53
CA SER A 302 -21.47 14.41 -9.90
C SER A 302 -20.94 15.39 -10.96
N LEU A 303 -20.11 14.90 -11.90
CA LEU A 303 -19.44 15.75 -12.89
C LEU A 303 -20.43 16.40 -13.86
N GLN A 304 -21.47 15.66 -14.30
CA GLN A 304 -22.50 16.19 -15.21
C GLN A 304 -23.23 17.38 -14.58
N ARG A 305 -23.58 17.26 -13.29
CA ARG A 305 -24.33 18.30 -12.57
C ARG A 305 -23.47 19.55 -12.36
N ILE A 306 -22.22 19.37 -11.95
CA ILE A 306 -21.29 20.49 -11.74
C ILE A 306 -21.02 21.18 -13.09
N SER A 307 -20.70 20.42 -14.13
CA SER A 307 -20.53 20.94 -15.50
C SER A 307 -21.74 21.74 -15.98
N ARG A 308 -22.95 21.23 -15.75
CA ARG A 308 -24.19 21.96 -16.06
C ARG A 308 -24.30 23.27 -15.28
N GLY A 309 -23.99 23.25 -13.98
CA GLY A 309 -24.02 24.42 -13.10
C GLY A 309 -23.10 25.54 -13.59
N GLU A 310 -21.83 25.20 -13.80
CA GLU A 310 -20.79 26.12 -14.30
C GLU A 310 -21.17 26.70 -15.66
N MET A 311 -21.64 25.86 -16.58
CA MET A 311 -22.10 26.33 -17.89
C MET A 311 -23.27 27.31 -17.78
N LEU A 312 -24.24 27.08 -16.89
CA LEU A 312 -25.37 27.99 -16.70
C LEU A 312 -24.94 29.33 -16.12
N GLU A 313 -23.98 29.35 -15.20
CA GLU A 313 -23.42 30.57 -14.64
C GLU A 313 -22.71 31.39 -15.71
N VAL A 314 -21.81 30.74 -16.46
CA VAL A 314 -21.04 31.40 -17.51
C VAL A 314 -21.94 31.93 -18.64
N LEU A 315 -22.95 31.16 -19.07
CA LEU A 315 -23.89 31.56 -20.13
C LEU A 315 -24.72 32.81 -19.78
N ARG A 316 -24.79 33.21 -18.50
CA ARG A 316 -25.50 34.40 -18.01
C ARG A 316 -24.64 35.66 -18.01
N GLN A 317 -23.32 35.54 -18.22
CA GLN A 317 -22.40 36.67 -18.15
C GLN A 317 -22.52 37.64 -19.33
N ASP A 318 -22.20 38.91 -19.11
CA ASP A 318 -22.39 39.98 -20.10
C ASP A 318 -21.50 39.84 -21.35
N TYR A 319 -20.31 39.24 -21.21
CA TYR A 319 -19.45 38.98 -22.36
C TYR A 319 -20.07 37.95 -23.32
N ILE A 320 -20.85 36.99 -22.81
CA ILE A 320 -21.62 36.03 -23.62
C ILE A 320 -22.77 36.73 -24.34
N ARG A 321 -23.50 37.62 -23.66
CA ARG A 321 -24.54 38.45 -24.29
C ARG A 321 -23.96 39.31 -25.41
N THR A 322 -22.78 39.89 -25.19
CA THR A 322 -22.06 40.69 -26.20
C THR A 322 -21.63 39.83 -27.38
N ALA A 323 -21.14 38.62 -27.15
CA ALA A 323 -20.78 37.68 -28.22
C ALA A 323 -21.99 37.32 -29.10
N ARG A 324 -23.15 37.05 -28.48
CA ARG A 324 -24.42 36.81 -29.21
C ARG A 324 -24.87 38.05 -29.99
N ALA A 325 -24.80 39.24 -29.39
CA ALA A 325 -25.16 40.50 -30.04
C ALA A 325 -24.30 40.82 -31.27
N LYS A 326 -23.03 40.36 -31.29
CA LYS A 326 -22.14 40.44 -32.46
C LYS A 326 -22.50 39.44 -33.58
N GLY A 327 -23.52 38.60 -33.41
CA GLY A 327 -23.98 37.64 -34.42
C GLY A 327 -23.12 36.38 -34.52
N LEU A 328 -22.32 36.06 -33.49
CA LEU A 328 -21.53 34.83 -33.48
C LEU A 328 -22.46 33.59 -33.47
N PRO A 329 -22.12 32.50 -34.21
CA PRO A 329 -22.88 31.26 -34.17
C PRO A 329 -22.96 30.70 -32.74
N GLU A 330 -24.13 30.19 -32.34
CA GLU A 330 -24.37 29.71 -30.96
C GLU A 330 -23.38 28.61 -30.55
N GLN A 331 -22.98 27.71 -31.46
CA GLN A 331 -21.95 26.71 -31.19
C GLN A 331 -20.61 27.34 -30.80
N ARG A 332 -20.22 28.45 -31.44
CA ARG A 332 -18.98 29.18 -31.12
C ARG A 332 -19.11 29.86 -29.76
N VAL A 333 -20.27 30.44 -29.46
CA VAL A 333 -20.56 31.03 -28.15
C VAL A 333 -20.44 29.97 -27.05
N ILE A 334 -21.01 28.78 -27.24
CA ILE A 334 -20.98 27.70 -26.25
C ILE A 334 -19.57 27.11 -26.09
N TYR A 335 -18.99 26.56 -27.15
CA TYR A 335 -17.77 25.75 -27.03
C TYR A 335 -16.47 26.56 -26.97
N VAL A 336 -16.45 27.79 -27.50
CA VAL A 336 -15.24 28.63 -27.52
C VAL A 336 -15.27 29.69 -26.43
N HIS A 337 -16.42 30.32 -26.17
CA HIS A 337 -16.51 31.44 -25.22
C HIS A 337 -17.01 31.05 -23.83
N ALA A 338 -17.99 30.13 -23.74
CA ALA A 338 -18.53 29.71 -22.45
C ALA A 338 -17.71 28.56 -21.83
N LEU A 339 -17.53 27.45 -22.57
CA LEU A 339 -16.85 26.26 -22.06
C LEU A 339 -15.43 26.55 -21.56
N ARG A 340 -14.70 27.44 -22.25
CA ARG A 340 -13.34 27.81 -21.87
C ARG A 340 -13.23 28.34 -20.43
N ASN A 341 -14.25 29.02 -19.94
CA ASN A 341 -14.26 29.53 -18.56
C ASN A 341 -14.95 28.56 -17.60
N ALA A 342 -16.01 27.88 -18.06
CA ALA A 342 -16.75 26.91 -17.25
C ALA A 342 -15.93 25.65 -16.89
N ILE A 343 -14.86 25.35 -17.64
CA ILE A 343 -14.03 24.16 -17.41
C ILE A 343 -13.04 24.34 -16.25
N ASN A 344 -12.71 25.57 -15.83
CA ASN A 344 -11.69 25.80 -14.82
C ASN A 344 -12.02 25.12 -13.47
N PRO A 345 -13.23 25.26 -12.89
CA PRO A 345 -13.58 24.51 -11.68
C PRO A 345 -13.56 22.99 -11.88
N LEU A 346 -13.93 22.51 -13.08
CA LEU A 346 -13.90 21.09 -13.40
C LEU A 346 -12.47 20.53 -13.40
N ILE A 347 -11.50 21.27 -13.96
CA ILE A 347 -10.09 20.87 -13.96
C ILE A 347 -9.54 20.79 -12.53
N THR A 348 -9.97 21.71 -11.66
CA THR A 348 -9.60 21.66 -10.24
C THR A 348 -10.09 20.37 -9.59
N LEU A 349 -11.32 19.94 -9.91
CA LEU A 349 -11.88 18.68 -9.42
C LEU A 349 -11.13 17.45 -9.93
N LEU A 350 -10.55 17.50 -11.14
CA LEU A 350 -9.73 16.42 -11.69
C LEU A 350 -8.52 16.10 -10.81
N GLY A 351 -7.93 17.11 -10.16
CA GLY A 351 -6.79 16.90 -9.24
C GLY A 351 -7.18 16.08 -8.01
N PHE A 352 -8.33 16.39 -7.43
CA PHE A 352 -8.91 15.59 -6.36
C PHE A 352 -9.31 14.19 -6.83
N GLU A 353 -9.80 14.04 -8.07
CA GLU A 353 -10.14 12.72 -8.61
C GLU A 353 -8.91 11.80 -8.64
N PHE A 354 -7.73 12.32 -9.01
CA PHE A 354 -6.47 11.57 -8.99
C PHE A 354 -6.10 11.05 -7.59
N ALA A 355 -6.36 11.83 -6.55
CA ALA A 355 -6.19 11.42 -5.16
C ALA A 355 -7.19 10.34 -4.74
N THR A 356 -8.44 10.52 -5.14
CA THR A 356 -9.51 9.57 -4.84
C THR A 356 -9.31 8.25 -5.57
N LEU A 357 -8.45 8.14 -6.58
CA LEU A 357 -8.17 6.86 -7.25
C LEU A 357 -7.74 5.77 -6.27
N LEU A 358 -6.99 6.12 -5.22
CA LEU A 358 -6.59 5.15 -4.19
C LEU A 358 -7.78 4.63 -3.36
N SER A 359 -8.73 5.52 -3.04
CA SER A 359 -9.86 5.24 -2.14
C SER A 359 -11.21 5.08 -2.85
N GLY A 360 -11.28 5.24 -4.17
CA GLY A 360 -12.51 5.23 -4.96
C GLY A 360 -12.55 4.03 -5.88
N ALA A 361 -11.40 3.62 -6.41
CA ALA A 361 -11.28 2.38 -7.17
C ALA A 361 -11.53 1.14 -6.30
N PHE A 362 -11.26 1.18 -4.98
CA PHE A 362 -11.35 -0.01 -4.13
C PHE A 362 -12.71 -0.71 -4.19
N ILE A 363 -13.82 0.02 -4.37
CA ILE A 363 -15.15 -0.58 -4.46
C ILE A 363 -15.23 -1.44 -5.72
N ALA A 364 -14.88 -0.86 -6.86
CA ALA A 364 -14.82 -1.63 -8.11
C ALA A 364 -13.80 -2.77 -8.01
N GLU A 365 -12.64 -2.53 -7.40
CA GLU A 365 -11.61 -3.56 -7.27
C GLU A 365 -12.03 -4.74 -6.39
N TYR A 366 -12.73 -4.46 -5.30
CA TYR A 366 -13.21 -5.49 -4.38
C TYR A 366 -14.32 -6.32 -5.02
N PHE A 367 -15.37 -5.69 -5.55
CA PHE A 367 -16.54 -6.40 -6.07
C PHE A 367 -16.26 -7.12 -7.39
N PHE A 368 -15.46 -6.53 -8.29
CA PHE A 368 -15.07 -7.16 -9.55
C PHE A 368 -13.77 -7.96 -9.44
N ASN A 369 -13.25 -8.21 -8.23
CA ASN A 369 -12.05 -9.01 -8.00
C ASN A 369 -10.81 -8.49 -8.78
N TRP A 370 -10.75 -7.18 -9.06
CA TRP A 370 -9.63 -6.55 -9.76
C TRP A 370 -8.39 -6.51 -8.84
N PRO A 371 -7.21 -6.91 -9.31
CA PRO A 371 -5.99 -6.96 -8.50
C PRO A 371 -5.34 -5.57 -8.39
N GLY A 372 -6.03 -4.63 -7.75
CA GLY A 372 -5.54 -3.27 -7.52
C GLY A 372 -5.09 -2.97 -6.08
N LEU A 373 -4.63 -1.74 -5.88
CA LEU A 373 -4.16 -1.19 -4.61
C LEU A 373 -5.26 -1.05 -3.57
N GLY A 374 -6.44 -0.56 -3.95
CA GLY A 374 -7.55 -0.35 -3.02
C GLY A 374 -7.95 -1.67 -2.34
N ARG A 375 -7.98 -2.76 -3.10
CA ARG A 375 -8.20 -4.10 -2.54
C ARG A 375 -7.04 -4.57 -1.65
N LEU A 376 -5.79 -4.36 -2.07
CA LEU A 376 -4.60 -4.71 -1.28
C LEU A 376 -4.62 -4.00 0.09
N ILE A 377 -4.98 -2.72 0.11
CA ILE A 377 -5.09 -1.90 1.31
C ILE A 377 -6.17 -2.42 2.23
N LEU A 378 -7.35 -2.73 1.68
CA LEU A 378 -8.46 -3.25 2.48
C LEU A 378 -8.06 -4.57 3.18
N GLN A 379 -7.37 -5.45 2.47
CA GLN A 379 -6.84 -6.69 3.03
C GLN A 379 -5.79 -6.41 4.13
N ALA A 380 -4.88 -5.46 3.90
CA ALA A 380 -3.89 -5.04 4.87
C ALA A 380 -4.52 -4.49 6.16
N VAL A 381 -5.57 -3.68 6.04
CA VAL A 381 -6.31 -3.13 7.19
C VAL A 381 -6.96 -4.24 8.02
N PHE A 382 -7.67 -5.18 7.37
CA PHE A 382 -8.29 -6.29 8.09
C PHE A 382 -7.28 -7.25 8.72
N ALA A 383 -6.14 -7.45 8.07
CA ALA A 383 -5.07 -8.30 8.57
C ALA A 383 -4.12 -7.58 9.54
N GLN A 384 -4.37 -6.29 9.85
CA GLN A 384 -3.52 -5.44 10.70
C GLN A 384 -2.06 -5.39 10.23
N ASP A 385 -1.84 -5.40 8.91
CA ASP A 385 -0.51 -5.28 8.31
C ASP A 385 -0.04 -3.82 8.32
N LEU A 386 0.58 -3.43 9.43
CA LEU A 386 0.93 -2.03 9.69
C LEU A 386 1.82 -1.40 8.61
N TYR A 387 2.86 -2.11 8.16
CA TYR A 387 3.79 -1.57 7.16
C TYR A 387 3.09 -1.33 5.83
N LEU A 388 2.26 -2.28 5.38
CA LEU A 388 1.53 -2.16 4.13
C LEU A 388 0.47 -1.04 4.22
N VAL A 389 -0.28 -0.95 5.32
CA VAL A 389 -1.26 0.14 5.53
C VAL A 389 -0.59 1.50 5.53
N MET A 390 0.51 1.67 6.29
CA MET A 390 1.24 2.93 6.37
C MET A 390 1.84 3.36 5.03
N ALA A 391 2.46 2.42 4.32
CA ALA A 391 3.02 2.68 2.98
C ALA A 391 1.94 3.10 1.98
N SER A 392 0.80 2.43 2.00
CA SER A 392 -0.32 2.77 1.13
C SER A 392 -0.96 4.13 1.45
N LEU A 393 -1.11 4.48 2.72
CA LEU A 393 -1.59 5.81 3.11
C LEU A 393 -0.64 6.91 2.64
N MET A 394 0.67 6.71 2.80
CA MET A 394 1.69 7.64 2.31
C MET A 394 1.63 7.77 0.78
N MET A 395 1.48 6.66 0.07
CA MET A 395 1.28 6.68 -1.39
C MET A 395 0.03 7.48 -1.78
N GLY A 396 -1.06 7.37 -1.02
CA GLY A 396 -2.26 8.17 -1.23
C GLY A 396 -2.02 9.67 -1.10
N ALA A 397 -1.28 10.07 -0.07
CA ALA A 397 -0.89 11.46 0.10
C ALA A 397 -0.01 11.97 -1.06
N VAL A 398 0.95 11.16 -1.52
CA VAL A 398 1.77 11.48 -2.70
C VAL A 398 0.91 11.61 -3.96
N MET A 399 -0.03 10.69 -4.19
CA MET A 399 -0.95 10.75 -5.34
C MET A 399 -1.87 11.97 -5.28
N LEU A 400 -2.31 12.38 -4.09
CA LEU A 400 -3.08 13.62 -3.90
C LEU A 400 -2.26 14.85 -4.28
N ILE A 401 -1.02 14.95 -3.82
CA ILE A 401 -0.12 16.06 -4.16
C ILE A 401 0.14 16.10 -5.66
N LEU A 402 0.43 14.94 -6.27
CA LEU A 402 0.64 14.83 -7.72
C LEU A 402 -0.61 15.16 -8.53
N GLY A 403 -1.79 14.74 -8.06
CA GLY A 403 -3.07 15.04 -8.68
C GLY A 403 -3.37 16.54 -8.68
N ASN A 404 -3.20 17.20 -7.53
CA ASN A 404 -3.39 18.65 -7.42
C ASN A 404 -2.39 19.41 -8.30
N LEU A 405 -1.11 19.01 -8.28
CA LEU A 405 -0.09 19.61 -9.14
C LEU A 405 -0.47 19.46 -10.63
N LEU A 406 -0.98 18.30 -11.04
CA LEU A 406 -1.45 18.09 -12.42
C LEU A 406 -2.62 19.01 -12.77
N ALA A 407 -3.59 19.18 -11.86
CA ALA A 407 -4.70 20.10 -12.05
C ALA A 407 -4.24 21.56 -12.18
N ASP A 408 -3.31 22.00 -11.35
CA ASP A 408 -2.74 23.34 -11.40
C ASP A 408 -2.02 23.62 -12.74
N LEU A 409 -1.25 22.64 -13.24
CA LEU A 409 -0.61 22.71 -14.54
C LEU A 409 -1.62 22.77 -15.69
N LEU A 410 -2.70 21.97 -15.61
CA LEU A 410 -3.78 21.98 -16.60
C LEU A 410 -4.56 23.29 -16.58
N LEU A 411 -4.82 23.85 -15.41
CA LEU A 411 -5.48 25.16 -15.24
C LEU A 411 -4.68 26.25 -15.94
N ARG A 412 -3.36 26.32 -15.68
CA ARG A 412 -2.47 27.29 -16.34
C ARG A 412 -2.43 27.11 -17.86
N TRP A 413 -2.51 25.87 -18.34
CA TRP A 413 -2.51 25.58 -19.78
C TRP A 413 -3.81 26.04 -20.46
N VAL A 414 -4.96 25.82 -19.81
CA VAL A 414 -6.28 26.21 -20.34
C VAL A 414 -6.54 27.71 -20.22
N ASP A 415 -6.18 28.29 -19.08
CA ASP A 415 -6.26 29.73 -18.81
C ASP A 415 -4.89 30.32 -18.43
N PRO A 416 -4.14 30.86 -19.42
CA PRO A 416 -2.82 31.43 -19.18
C PRO A 416 -2.83 32.73 -18.36
N ARG A 417 -4.00 33.24 -17.96
CA ARG A 417 -4.12 34.38 -17.04
C ARG A 417 -3.87 33.98 -15.59
N ILE A 418 -4.09 32.71 -15.25
CA ILE A 418 -3.83 32.16 -13.92
C ILE A 418 -2.32 32.05 -13.74
N ARG A 419 -1.77 32.78 -12.76
CA ARG A 419 -0.35 32.69 -12.38
C ARG A 419 -0.19 31.65 -11.28
N LEU A 420 0.97 31.00 -11.23
CA LEU A 420 1.28 30.03 -10.17
C LEU A 420 1.26 30.67 -8.78
N ASP A 421 1.56 31.97 -8.69
CA ASP A 421 1.51 32.74 -7.44
C ASP A 421 0.07 32.91 -6.89
N ASP A 422 -0.95 32.70 -7.74
CA ASP A 422 -2.37 32.78 -7.38
C ASP A 422 -2.96 31.40 -7.01
N LEU A 423 -2.17 30.33 -7.12
CA LEU A 423 -2.55 28.96 -6.80
C LEU A 423 -2.02 28.60 -5.40
N ASN A 424 -2.81 27.85 -4.63
CA ASN A 424 -2.62 27.61 -3.19
C ASN A 424 -1.27 26.98 -2.81
#